data_AF-A0A7C1BIM1-F1
#
_entry.id   AF-A0A7C1BIM1-F1
#
_cell.length_a   1.000
_cell.length_b   1.000
_cell.length_c   1.000
_cell.angle_alpha   90.00
_cell.angle_beta   90.00
_cell.angle_gamma   90.00
#
_symmetry.space_group_name_H-M   'P 1'
#
loop_
_entity.id
_entity.type
_entity.pdbx_description
1 polymer ?
#
loop_
_entity_poly.entity_id
_entity_poly.type
_entity_poly.pdbx_seq_one_letter_code
_entity_poly.pdbx_strand_id
1 'polypeptide(L)'
;MSLTAEDIVKLFEEDARARRRLAELLVSEPNVRLALANAILREVATKEDLRQLREELRAEMRDLREELKAEMQKLREELKDYVDARVNGLERRISDLAAFVRASLVAIVVTLASTILTPLILKLLGLL
;
A
#
# COMPACT_ATOMS: atom_id res chain seq x y z
N MET A 1 -72.03 -32.44 -17.41
CA MET A 1 -70.85 -31.74 -17.96
C MET A 1 -69.64 -32.27 -17.20
N SER A 2 -68.59 -32.71 -17.90
CA SER A 2 -67.34 -33.17 -17.29
C SER A 2 -66.45 -31.97 -17.00
N LEU A 3 -65.96 -31.82 -15.76
CA LEU A 3 -64.91 -30.84 -15.48
C LEU A 3 -63.66 -31.13 -16.30
N THR A 4 -63.11 -30.11 -16.95
CA THR A 4 -61.82 -30.18 -17.63
C THR A 4 -60.68 -29.73 -16.70
N ALA A 5 -59.43 -30.03 -17.05
CA ALA A 5 -58.27 -29.54 -16.32
C ALA A 5 -58.20 -28.00 -16.32
N GLU A 6 -58.67 -27.37 -17.40
CA GLU A 6 -58.71 -25.92 -17.55
C GLU A 6 -59.75 -25.27 -16.63
N ASP A 7 -60.91 -25.93 -16.46
CA ASP A 7 -61.93 -25.52 -15.48
C ASP A 7 -61.39 -25.60 -14.05
N ILE A 8 -60.59 -26.63 -13.73
CA ILE A 8 -59.96 -26.78 -12.41
C ILE A 8 -58.96 -25.63 -12.16
N VAL A 9 -58.15 -25.26 -13.15
CA VAL A 9 -57.20 -24.15 -13.02
C VAL A 9 -57.93 -22.84 -12.76
N LYS A 10 -59.00 -22.54 -13.51
CA LYS A 10 -59.82 -21.33 -13.29
C LYS A 10 -60.41 -21.26 -11.89
N LEU A 11 -60.93 -22.38 -11.37
CA LEU A 11 -61.47 -22.43 -10.01
C LEU A 11 -60.41 -22.09 -8.94
N PHE A 12 -59.15 -22.51 -9.15
CA PHE A 12 -58.04 -22.10 -8.29
C PHE A 12 -57.67 -20.63 -8.49
N GLU A 13 -57.66 -20.13 -9.74
CA GLU A 13 -57.35 -18.73 -10.03
C GLU A 13 -58.33 -17.75 -9.37
N GLU A 14 -59.61 -18.12 -9.29
CA GLU A 14 -60.67 -17.32 -8.66
C GLU A 14 -60.65 -17.40 -7.12
N ASP A 15 -60.18 -18.51 -6.52
CA ASP A 15 -60.10 -18.71 -5.07
C ASP A 15 -58.66 -18.69 -4.53
N ALA A 16 -58.26 -17.55 -3.94
CA ALA A 16 -56.96 -17.38 -3.30
C ALA A 16 -56.72 -18.34 -2.10
N ARG A 17 -57.75 -18.72 -1.35
CA ARG A 17 -57.60 -19.67 -0.23
C ARG A 17 -57.33 -21.07 -0.75
N ALA A 18 -58.04 -21.48 -1.80
CA ALA A 18 -57.83 -22.77 -2.44
C ALA A 18 -56.41 -22.87 -3.01
N ARG A 19 -55.92 -21.84 -3.73
CA ARG A 19 -54.53 -21.79 -4.21
C ARG A 19 -53.51 -21.89 -3.08
N ARG A 20 -53.70 -21.12 -2.01
CA ARG A 20 -52.78 -21.14 -0.86
C ARG A 20 -52.73 -22.53 -0.23
N ARG A 21 -53.88 -23.18 -0.04
CA ARG A 21 -53.96 -24.52 0.53
C ARG A 21 -53.34 -25.58 -0.37
N LEU A 22 -53.51 -25.46 -1.69
CA LEU A 22 -52.83 -26.32 -2.66
C LEU A 22 -51.30 -26.13 -2.60
N ALA A 23 -50.81 -24.89 -2.54
CA ALA A 23 -49.39 -24.61 -2.40
C ALA A 23 -48.81 -25.15 -1.09
N GLU A 24 -49.54 -25.02 0.03
CA GLU A 24 -49.15 -25.59 1.33
C GLU A 24 -49.03 -27.12 1.28
N LEU A 25 -49.98 -27.81 0.62
CA LEU A 25 -49.92 -29.25 0.40
C LEU A 25 -48.72 -29.64 -0.47
N LEU A 26 -48.49 -28.94 -1.58
CA LEU A 26 -47.37 -29.21 -2.48
C LEU A 26 -46.01 -29.01 -1.79
N VAL A 27 -45.84 -27.97 -0.98
CA VAL A 27 -44.57 -27.72 -0.26
C VAL A 27 -44.41 -28.67 0.94
N SER A 28 -45.50 -29.25 1.43
CA SER A 28 -45.47 -30.29 2.47
C SER A 28 -44.91 -31.62 1.96
N GLU A 29 -45.05 -31.90 0.67
CA GLU A 29 -44.48 -33.09 0.02
C GLU A 29 -42.94 -33.05 0.02
N PRO A 30 -42.26 -34.04 0.63
CA PRO A 30 -40.80 -34.07 0.74
C PRO A 30 -40.07 -33.96 -0.62
N ASN A 31 -40.61 -34.62 -1.65
CA ASN A 31 -40.01 -34.64 -2.99
C ASN A 31 -40.09 -33.26 -3.67
N VAL A 32 -41.22 -32.56 -3.53
CA VAL A 32 -41.40 -31.22 -4.09
C VAL A 32 -40.48 -30.23 -3.37
N ARG A 33 -40.39 -30.33 -2.03
CA ARG A 33 -39.47 -29.49 -1.25
C ARG A 33 -38.01 -29.73 -1.62
N LEU A 34 -37.61 -30.97 -1.83
CA LEU A 34 -36.26 -31.32 -2.28
C LEU A 34 -35.98 -30.79 -3.69
N ALA A 35 -36.93 -30.91 -4.61
CA ALA A 35 -36.81 -30.36 -5.95
C ALA A 35 -36.67 -28.82 -5.93
N LEU A 36 -37.48 -28.13 -5.14
CA LEU A 36 -37.40 -26.67 -4.95
C LEU A 36 -36.07 -26.27 -4.29
N ALA A 37 -35.63 -26.97 -3.24
CA ALA A 37 -34.35 -26.70 -2.59
C ALA A 37 -33.17 -26.87 -3.55
N ASN A 38 -33.16 -27.94 -4.35
CA ASN A 38 -32.11 -28.18 -5.35
C ASN A 38 -32.12 -27.14 -6.47
N ALA A 39 -33.31 -26.67 -6.89
CA ALA A 39 -33.42 -25.59 -7.86
C ALA A 39 -32.84 -24.28 -7.28
N ILE A 40 -33.26 -23.90 -6.06
CA ILE A 40 -32.81 -22.65 -5.41
C ILE A 40 -31.31 -22.70 -5.10
N LEU A 41 -30.78 -23.83 -4.61
CA LEU A 41 -29.35 -23.97 -4.28
C LEU A 41 -28.42 -23.71 -5.47
N ARG A 42 -28.89 -23.85 -6.71
CA ARG A 42 -28.11 -23.54 -7.92
C ARG A 42 -28.04 -22.05 -8.23
N GLU A 43 -28.95 -21.26 -7.68
CA GLU A 43 -29.09 -19.83 -7.97
C GLU A 43 -28.59 -18.94 -6.82
N VAL A 44 -28.32 -19.51 -5.65
CA VAL A 44 -27.92 -18.76 -4.45
C VAL A 44 -26.50 -19.07 -4.03
N ALA A 45 -25.79 -18.05 -3.54
CA ALA A 45 -24.52 -18.26 -2.85
C ALA A 45 -24.77 -19.00 -1.53
N THR A 46 -24.04 -20.09 -1.32
CA THR A 46 -24.10 -20.86 -0.09
C THR A 46 -23.23 -20.22 0.99
N LYS A 47 -23.41 -20.67 2.24
CA LYS A 47 -22.53 -20.24 3.34
C LYS A 47 -21.08 -20.66 3.14
N GLU A 48 -20.84 -21.72 2.37
CA GLU A 48 -19.50 -22.21 2.09
C GLU A 48 -18.80 -21.29 1.08
N ASP A 49 -19.51 -20.88 0.02
CA ASP A 49 -18.99 -19.90 -0.95
C ASP A 49 -18.59 -18.59 -0.26
N LEU A 50 -19.42 -18.12 0.68
CA LEU A 50 -19.12 -16.92 1.47
C LEU A 50 -17.94 -17.10 2.43
N ARG A 51 -17.70 -18.31 2.94
CA ARG A 51 -16.53 -18.61 3.78
C ARG A 51 -15.26 -18.62 2.96
N GLN A 52 -15.29 -19.28 1.80
CA GLN A 52 -14.15 -19.31 0.86
C GLN A 52 -13.78 -17.90 0.43
N LEU A 53 -14.76 -17.10 -0.02
CA LEU A 53 -14.53 -15.70 -0.38
C LEU A 53 -13.95 -14.88 0.79
N ARG A 54 -14.43 -15.11 2.02
CA ARG A 54 -13.89 -14.42 3.21
C ARG A 54 -12.44 -14.83 3.50
N GLU A 55 -12.07 -16.08 3.28
CA GLU A 55 -10.72 -16.57 3.47
C GLU A 55 -9.77 -16.04 2.41
N GLU A 56 -10.20 -16.02 1.14
CA GLU A 56 -9.48 -15.40 0.02
C GLU A 56 -9.22 -13.91 0.29
N LEU A 57 -10.27 -13.14 0.60
CA LEU A 57 -10.13 -11.72 0.93
C LEU A 57 -9.20 -11.48 2.13
N ARG A 58 -9.18 -12.38 3.11
CA ARG A 58 -8.26 -12.30 4.25
C ARG A 58 -6.82 -12.60 3.84
N ALA A 59 -6.61 -13.53 2.90
CA ALA A 59 -5.29 -13.82 2.36
C ALA A 59 -4.77 -12.62 1.56
N GLU A 60 -5.55 -12.11 0.61
CA GLU A 60 -5.18 -10.93 -0.18
C GLU A 60 -4.86 -9.71 0.69
N MET A 61 -5.67 -9.45 1.72
CA MET A 61 -5.40 -8.36 2.67
C MET A 61 -4.12 -8.54 3.48
N ARG A 62 -3.71 -9.79 3.77
CA ARG A 62 -2.43 -10.06 4.44
C ARG A 62 -1.27 -9.85 3.48
N ASP A 63 -1.40 -10.35 2.26
CA ASP A 63 -0.35 -10.25 1.24
C ASP A 63 -0.09 -8.78 0.89
N LEU A 64 -1.15 -7.99 0.64
CA LEU A 64 -1.05 -6.55 0.41
C LEU A 64 -0.39 -5.81 1.59
N ARG A 65 -0.67 -6.23 2.82
CA ARG A 65 -0.07 -5.62 4.02
C ARG A 65 1.43 -5.90 4.11
N GLU A 66 1.87 -7.11 3.78
CA GLU A 66 3.29 -7.44 3.76
C GLU A 66 4.02 -6.76 2.61
N GLU A 67 3.41 -6.67 1.42
CA GLU A 67 3.94 -5.90 0.29
C GLU A 67 4.17 -4.43 0.67
N LEU A 68 3.14 -3.76 1.20
CA LEU A 68 3.25 -2.36 1.64
C LEU A 68 4.33 -2.17 2.71
N LYS A 69 4.47 -3.13 3.63
CA LYS A 69 5.50 -3.07 4.67
C LYS A 69 6.90 -3.21 4.09
N ALA A 70 7.09 -4.09 3.11
CA ALA A 70 8.35 -4.26 2.41
C ALA A 70 8.72 -2.99 1.60
N GLU A 71 7.76 -2.42 0.88
CA GLU A 71 7.97 -1.15 0.16
C GLU A 71 8.32 0.00 1.10
N MET A 72 7.64 0.11 2.24
CA MET A 72 7.98 1.13 3.25
C MET A 72 9.38 0.95 3.84
N GLN A 73 9.83 -0.29 4.06
CA GLN A 73 11.19 -0.56 4.52
C GLN A 73 12.21 -0.14 3.47
N LYS A 74 11.98 -0.52 2.21
CA LYS A 74 12.85 -0.15 1.10
C LYS A 74 12.96 1.37 0.93
N LEU A 75 11.83 2.09 0.95
CA LEU A 75 11.81 3.55 0.86
C LEU A 75 12.57 4.20 2.03
N ARG A 76 12.47 3.63 3.24
CA ARG A 76 13.20 4.12 4.41
C ARG A 76 14.72 3.95 4.24
N GLU A 77 15.16 2.83 3.67
CA GLU A 77 16.57 2.58 3.35
C GLU A 77 17.07 3.54 2.27
N GLU A 78 16.33 3.67 1.17
CA GLU A 78 16.66 4.60 0.08
C GLU A 78 16.77 6.05 0.58
N LEU A 79 15.86 6.48 1.47
CA LEU A 79 15.91 7.81 2.06
C LEU A 79 17.13 7.98 2.98
N LYS A 80 17.46 6.95 3.77
CA LYS A 80 18.64 6.98 4.63
C LYS A 80 19.91 7.11 3.79
N ASP A 81 20.06 6.28 2.75
CA ASP A 81 21.20 6.31 1.85
C ASP A 81 21.33 7.66 1.15
N TYR A 82 20.21 8.24 0.71
CA TYR A 82 20.17 9.58 0.14
C TYR A 82 20.67 10.63 1.13
N VAL A 83 20.19 10.61 2.38
CA VAL A 83 20.61 11.55 3.41
C VAL A 83 22.10 11.38 3.72
N ASP A 84 22.57 10.15 3.90
CA ASP A 84 23.98 9.85 4.17
C ASP A 84 24.88 10.35 3.03
N ALA A 85 24.47 10.15 1.77
CA ALA A 85 25.20 10.67 0.61
C ALA A 85 25.27 12.20 0.61
N ARG A 86 24.17 12.89 0.97
CA ARG A 86 24.12 14.35 1.06
C ARG A 86 24.98 14.89 2.20
N VAL A 87 24.95 14.24 3.36
CA VAL A 87 25.78 14.60 4.53
C VAL A 87 27.26 14.42 4.20
N ASN A 88 27.66 13.27 3.68
CA ASN A 88 29.03 13.00 3.25
C ASN A 88 29.52 14.01 2.19
N GLY A 89 28.64 14.37 1.25
CA GLY A 89 28.94 15.40 0.26
C GLY A 89 29.17 16.79 0.88
N LEU A 90 28.41 17.14 1.92
CA LEU A 90 28.57 18.39 2.64
C LEU A 90 29.86 18.40 3.49
N GLU A 91 30.16 17.31 4.19
CA GLU A 91 31.38 17.16 4.98
C GLU A 91 32.64 17.35 4.13
N ARG A 92 32.67 16.77 2.92
CA ARG A 92 33.77 16.98 1.97
C ARG A 92 33.93 18.46 1.59
N ARG A 93 32.84 19.13 1.22
CA ARG A 93 32.88 20.57 0.87
C ARG A 93 33.35 21.43 2.02
N ILE A 94 32.93 21.12 3.25
CA ILE A 94 33.39 21.81 4.46
C ILE A 94 34.90 21.58 4.67
N SER A 95 35.37 20.34 4.53
CA SER A 95 36.79 20.00 4.64
C SER A 95 37.64 20.72 3.60
N ASP A 96 37.18 20.75 2.35
CA ASP A 96 37.86 21.44 1.24
C ASP A 96 37.94 22.95 1.51
N LEU A 97 36.84 23.56 1.96
CA LEU A 97 36.82 24.96 2.34
C LEU A 97 37.76 25.25 3.52
N ALA A 98 37.78 24.39 4.54
CA ALA A 98 38.67 24.52 5.69
C ALA A 98 40.15 24.37 5.29
N ALA A 99 40.46 23.50 4.33
CA ALA A 99 41.80 23.38 3.77
C ALA A 99 42.20 24.65 3.00
N PHE A 100 41.30 25.18 2.16
CA PHE A 100 41.54 26.42 1.42
C PHE A 100 41.76 27.61 2.35
N VAL A 101 40.93 27.77 3.38
CA VAL A 101 41.08 28.83 4.39
C VAL A 101 42.39 28.70 5.16
N ARG A 102 42.80 27.49 5.54
CA ARG A 102 44.11 27.28 6.19
C ARG A 102 45.27 27.68 5.27
N ALA A 103 45.23 27.26 4.02
CA ALA A 103 46.26 27.59 3.05
C ALA A 103 46.35 29.10 2.80
N SER A 104 45.22 29.79 2.66
CA SER A 104 45.19 31.24 2.45
C SER A 104 45.72 32.01 3.65
N LEU A 105 45.36 31.62 4.88
CA LEU A 105 45.89 32.22 6.10
C LEU A 105 47.41 32.05 6.20
N VAL A 106 47.93 30.84 5.91
CA VAL A 106 49.38 30.60 5.87
C VAL A 106 50.05 31.50 4.82
N ALA A 107 49.50 31.59 3.62
CA ALA A 107 50.04 32.45 2.56
C ALA A 107 50.08 33.93 2.97
N ILE A 108 49.02 34.43 3.62
CA ILE A 108 48.97 35.80 4.15
C ILE A 108 50.05 36.02 5.21
N VAL A 109 50.18 35.11 6.17
CA VAL A 109 51.19 35.20 7.24
C VAL A 109 52.60 35.22 6.66
N VAL A 110 52.91 34.33 5.71
CA VAL A 110 54.21 34.29 5.02
C VAL A 110 54.48 35.60 4.27
N THR A 111 53.47 36.12 3.57
CA THR A 111 53.60 37.39 2.80
C THR A 111 53.85 38.58 3.72
N LEU A 112 53.12 38.68 4.84
CA LEU A 112 53.31 39.74 5.83
C LEU A 112 54.68 39.64 6.49
N ALA A 113 55.09 38.44 6.92
CA ALA A 113 56.40 38.22 7.52
C ALA A 113 57.53 38.61 6.55
N SER A 114 57.45 38.21 5.29
CA SER A 114 58.44 38.58 4.26
C SER A 114 58.50 40.09 4.04
N THR A 115 57.34 40.74 3.90
CA THR A 115 57.24 42.20 3.70
C THR A 115 57.82 42.99 4.88
N ILE A 116 57.63 42.52 6.11
CA ILE A 116 58.11 43.20 7.33
C ILE A 116 59.59 42.90 7.62
N LEU A 117 60.01 41.63 7.53
CA LEU A 117 61.34 41.20 7.93
C LEU A 117 62.42 41.58 6.91
N THR A 118 62.12 41.50 5.61
CA THR A 118 63.10 41.80 4.54
C THR A 118 63.73 43.19 4.68
N PRO A 119 62.98 44.30 4.79
CA PRO A 119 63.59 45.62 4.95
C PRO A 119 64.33 45.76 6.29
N LEU A 120 63.87 45.08 7.35
CA LEU A 120 64.51 45.12 8.66
C LEU A 120 65.90 44.47 8.63
N ILE A 121 66.01 43.31 7.97
CA ILE A 121 67.27 42.59 7.79
C ILE A 121 68.23 43.40 6.92
N LEU A 122 67.76 44.01 5.83
CA LEU A 122 68.59 44.86 4.96
C LEU A 122 69.18 46.06 5.71
N LYS A 123 68.38 46.72 6.56
CA LYS A 123 68.85 47.79 7.45
C LYS A 123 69.91 47.31 8.45
N LEU A 124 69.72 46.13 9.04
CA LEU A 124 70.69 45.56 10.00
C LEU A 124 72.02 45.18 9.34
N LEU A 125 72.01 44.80 8.05
CA LEU A 125 73.20 44.46 7.27
C LEU A 125 73.92 45.70 6.69
N GLY A 126 73.39 46.91 6.89
CA GLY A 126 73.97 48.14 6.35
C GLY A 126 73.85 48.29 4.83
N LEU A 127 72.94 47.53 4.20
CA LEU A 127 72.65 47.62 2.76
C LEU A 127 71.62 48.70 2.42
N LEU A 128 71.05 49.35 3.44
CA LEU A 128 69.99 50.36 3.38
C LEU A 128 70.13 51.36 4.52
#